data_AF-A0A4Q4XXC7-F1
#
_entry.id   AF-A0A4Q4XXC7-F1
#
_cell.length_a   1.000
_cell.length_b   1.000
_cell.length_c   1.000
_cell.angle_alpha   90.00
_cell.angle_beta   90.00
_cell.angle_gamma   90.00
#
_symmetry.space_group_name_H-M   'P 1'
#
loop_
_entity.id
_entity.type
_entity.pdbx_description
1 polymer ?
#
loop_
_entity_poly.entity_id
_entity_poly.type
_entity_poly.pdbx_seq_one_letter_code
_entity_poly.pdbx_strand_id
1 'polypeptide(L)'
;MTSSSQQTGAPNTHDQISAYEAHKFKIIRDIDKTAANAFALQASDSSAVDLGPRLVFFTDGSATYPRQHVLGAGVTYKDLANDSSSWVDFAYSVFGSDDSSVAELIAVNCAVSTILNEKKKRGKAQALPQAFIFTDSKHVLWQIGSLLEAKSNPSNRLWNPATKTLARNLSRLATRRISVEFRWVKGHAGIRGNTRADRLAALGVRWCLAHLQRTKAYKGNEAILTPHTLPEDDQERPGLKKRKAQKIEAEDEEILREAGEVAEEQRVAKKGAKRAKRVKTQQQDERATGGVTGWTAINK
;
A
#
# COMPACT_ATOMS: atom_id res chain seq x y z
N MET A 1 -6.80 38.72 59.76
CA MET A 1 -5.53 38.06 59.37
C MET A 1 -5.74 36.57 59.66
N THR A 2 -6.12 35.75 58.69
CA THR A 2 -5.23 35.13 57.70
C THR A 2 -5.99 34.80 56.41
N SER A 3 -5.31 35.01 55.29
CA SER A 3 -5.79 34.90 53.91
C SER A 3 -5.86 33.44 53.45
N SER A 4 -7.02 33.03 52.90
CA SER A 4 -7.17 31.76 52.19
C SER A 4 -6.90 31.97 50.70
N SER A 5 -5.73 31.50 50.26
CA SER A 5 -5.32 31.49 48.86
C SER A 5 -6.08 30.43 48.07
N GLN A 6 -6.99 30.84 47.20
CA GLN A 6 -7.55 29.97 46.16
C GLN A 6 -6.51 29.77 45.06
N GLN A 7 -5.94 28.56 44.99
CA GLN A 7 -5.16 28.11 43.84
C GLN A 7 -6.11 27.81 42.68
N THR A 8 -6.07 28.65 41.65
CA THR A 8 -6.65 28.38 40.33
C THR A 8 -5.76 27.34 39.63
N GLY A 9 -6.21 26.09 39.61
CA GLY A 9 -5.61 25.05 38.78
C GLY A 9 -5.75 25.40 37.31
N ALA A 10 -4.63 25.64 36.63
CA ALA A 10 -4.59 25.78 35.19
C ALA A 10 -5.08 24.48 34.53
N PRO A 11 -5.92 24.53 33.48
CA PRO A 11 -6.32 23.34 32.75
C PRO A 11 -5.09 22.70 32.12
N ASN A 12 -4.85 21.45 32.52
CA ASN A 12 -3.76 20.62 32.04
C ASN A 12 -4.04 20.33 30.55
N THR A 13 -3.42 21.06 29.62
CA THR A 13 -3.55 20.88 28.16
C THR A 13 -2.93 19.56 27.65
N HIS A 14 -2.64 18.63 28.56
CA HIS A 14 -2.17 17.28 28.27
C HIS A 14 -3.27 16.22 28.41
N ASP A 15 -4.53 16.64 28.58
CA ASP A 15 -5.67 15.76 28.38
C ASP A 15 -5.75 15.33 26.92
N GLN A 16 -5.24 14.13 26.72
CA GLN A 16 -5.83 13.10 25.88
C GLN A 16 -6.29 13.65 24.53
N ILE A 17 -5.43 13.45 23.53
CA ILE A 17 -5.87 13.05 22.19
C ILE A 17 -6.75 11.80 22.42
N SER A 18 -8.00 12.07 22.78
CA SER A 18 -9.09 11.12 22.94
C SER A 18 -9.00 10.20 21.74
N ALA A 19 -8.87 8.90 22.03
CA ALA A 19 -8.81 7.82 21.06
C ALA A 19 -9.57 8.25 19.80
N TYR A 20 -8.82 8.66 18.76
CA TYR A 20 -9.35 9.21 17.53
C TYR A 20 -10.60 8.43 17.18
N GLU A 21 -11.76 9.09 17.02
CA GLU A 21 -13.02 8.44 16.65
C GLU A 21 -12.76 7.47 15.49
N ALA A 22 -12.48 6.20 15.81
CA ALA A 22 -11.95 5.21 14.89
C ALA A 22 -12.99 4.88 13.81
N HIS A 23 -14.22 5.35 14.00
CA HIS A 23 -15.34 5.27 13.10
C HIS A 23 -15.15 6.05 11.78
N LYS A 24 -14.18 6.97 11.71
CA LYS A 24 -13.98 7.84 10.51
C LYS A 24 -12.99 7.33 9.49
N PHE A 25 -12.12 6.41 9.88
CA PHE A 25 -11.25 5.72 8.92
C PHE A 25 -11.59 4.25 8.91
N LYS A 26 -11.91 3.74 7.73
CA LYS A 26 -12.10 2.31 7.51
C LYS A 26 -11.03 1.82 6.57
N ILE A 27 -10.41 0.70 6.92
CA ILE A 27 -9.48 0.00 6.04
C ILE A 27 -10.09 -1.36 5.75
N ILE A 28 -10.45 -1.57 4.49
CA ILE A 28 -11.01 -2.82 4.02
C ILE A 28 -9.95 -3.51 3.15
N ARG A 29 -9.39 -4.60 3.69
CA ARG A 29 -8.34 -5.41 3.05
C ARG A 29 -8.92 -6.68 2.46
N ASP A 30 -10.05 -6.57 1.76
CA ASP A 30 -10.83 -7.71 1.28
C ASP A 30 -9.92 -8.78 0.65
N ILE A 31 -10.06 -10.00 1.16
CA ILE A 31 -9.36 -11.17 0.64
C ILE A 31 -10.04 -11.63 -0.65
N ASP A 32 -11.36 -11.43 -0.74
CA ASP A 32 -12.16 -11.71 -1.93
C ASP A 32 -11.99 -10.62 -2.99
N LYS A 33 -11.30 -10.99 -4.07
CA LYS A 33 -11.01 -10.12 -5.21
C LYS A 33 -12.28 -9.74 -5.97
N THR A 34 -13.28 -10.62 -6.02
CA THR A 34 -14.54 -10.39 -6.73
C THR A 34 -15.37 -9.35 -6.00
N ALA A 35 -15.53 -9.49 -4.68
CA ALA A 35 -16.23 -8.53 -3.85
C ALA A 35 -15.57 -7.14 -3.87
N ALA A 36 -14.23 -7.09 -3.75
CA ALA A 36 -13.47 -5.85 -3.83
C ALA A 36 -13.72 -5.09 -5.15
N ASN A 37 -13.67 -5.82 -6.28
CA ASN A 37 -13.89 -5.26 -7.59
C ASN A 37 -15.34 -4.81 -7.83
N ALA A 38 -16.31 -5.62 -7.38
CA ALA A 38 -17.73 -5.28 -7.48
C ALA A 38 -18.05 -4.00 -6.72
N PHE A 39 -17.51 -3.85 -5.51
CA PHE A 39 -17.68 -2.62 -4.73
C PHE A 39 -17.01 -1.42 -5.40
N ALA A 40 -15.81 -1.57 -5.97
CA ALA A 40 -15.15 -0.48 -6.70
C ALA A 40 -15.98 -0.01 -7.90
N LEU A 41 -16.60 -0.94 -8.64
CA LEU A 41 -17.52 -0.62 -9.73
C LEU A 41 -18.75 0.14 -9.22
N GLN A 42 -19.43 -0.41 -8.21
CA GLN A 42 -20.61 0.22 -7.58
C GLN A 42 -20.28 1.63 -7.04
N ALA A 43 -19.17 1.77 -6.33
CA ALA A 43 -18.73 3.05 -5.78
C ALA A 43 -18.52 4.07 -6.90
N SER A 44 -17.96 3.67 -8.05
CA SER A 44 -17.73 4.57 -9.19
C SER A 44 -18.97 4.88 -10.05
N ASP A 45 -20.08 4.16 -9.84
CA ASP A 45 -21.31 4.30 -10.63
C ASP A 45 -22.22 5.40 -10.08
N SER A 46 -22.51 6.42 -10.89
CA SER A 46 -23.45 7.50 -10.52
C SER A 46 -24.88 7.00 -10.24
N SER A 47 -25.26 5.82 -10.74
CA SER A 47 -26.58 5.25 -10.52
C SER A 47 -26.74 4.55 -9.16
N ALA A 48 -25.64 4.24 -8.46
CA ALA A 48 -25.66 3.62 -7.14
C ALA A 48 -26.05 4.63 -6.05
N VAL A 49 -27.35 4.91 -5.97
CA VAL A 49 -27.97 5.88 -5.05
C VAL A 49 -27.84 5.48 -3.58
N ASP A 50 -27.70 4.18 -3.30
CA ASP A 50 -27.58 3.60 -1.96
C ASP A 50 -26.30 4.03 -1.24
N LEU A 51 -25.24 4.33 -2.00
CA LEU A 51 -23.97 4.83 -1.46
C LEU A 51 -23.96 6.35 -1.23
N GLY A 52 -25.01 7.06 -1.67
CA GLY A 52 -25.16 8.51 -1.51
C GLY A 52 -24.07 9.35 -2.20
N PRO A 53 -24.04 10.67 -1.93
CA PRO A 53 -23.00 11.58 -2.40
C PRO A 53 -21.61 11.15 -1.91
N ARG A 54 -20.64 11.06 -2.82
CA ARG A 54 -19.29 10.52 -2.51
C ARG A 54 -18.20 11.04 -3.43
N LEU A 55 -16.96 11.02 -2.92
CA LEU A 55 -15.76 11.14 -3.74
C LEU A 55 -15.14 9.76 -3.92
N VAL A 56 -14.74 9.43 -5.14
CA VAL A 56 -14.14 8.13 -5.45
C VAL A 56 -12.79 8.35 -6.08
N PHE A 57 -11.74 7.88 -5.41
CA PHE A 57 -10.35 7.98 -5.83
C PHE A 57 -9.80 6.60 -6.19
N PHE A 58 -8.99 6.54 -7.24
CA PHE A 58 -8.13 5.41 -7.55
C PHE A 58 -6.68 5.89 -7.59
N THR A 59 -5.79 5.09 -7.02
CA THR A 59 -4.37 5.42 -6.88
C THR A 59 -3.50 4.23 -7.27
N ASP A 60 -2.38 4.51 -7.91
CA ASP A 60 -1.42 3.48 -8.34
C ASP A 60 0.00 4.05 -8.35
N GLY A 61 1.00 3.19 -8.18
CA GLY A 61 2.42 3.47 -8.22
C GLY A 61 3.11 2.71 -9.34
N SER A 62 3.98 3.39 -10.08
CA SER A 62 4.76 2.78 -11.15
C SER A 62 6.24 3.01 -10.92
N ALA A 63 7.06 2.02 -11.26
CA ALA A 63 8.51 2.11 -11.23
C ALA A 63 9.07 1.53 -12.52
N THR A 64 10.09 2.17 -13.09
CA THR A 64 10.89 1.59 -14.17
C THR A 64 12.17 1.01 -13.63
N TYR A 65 12.22 -0.31 -13.52
CA TYR A 65 13.46 -1.05 -13.31
C TYR A 65 14.14 -1.40 -14.64
N PRO A 66 15.47 -1.59 -14.66
CA PRO A 66 16.43 -1.40 -13.58
C PRO A 66 17.21 -0.06 -13.62
N ARG A 67 16.94 0.83 -14.60
CA ARG A 67 17.98 1.78 -15.03
C ARG A 67 17.89 3.22 -14.50
N GLN A 68 16.78 3.68 -13.94
CA GLN A 68 16.58 5.15 -13.82
C GLN A 68 16.05 5.69 -12.48
N HIS A 69 15.87 4.90 -11.42
CA HIS A 69 15.44 5.40 -10.07
C HIS A 69 14.29 6.43 -10.13
N VAL A 70 13.39 6.21 -11.08
CA VAL A 70 12.27 7.10 -11.37
C VAL A 70 11.02 6.30 -11.12
N LEU A 71 10.19 6.88 -10.27
CA LEU A 71 8.89 6.35 -9.97
C LEU A 71 7.83 7.34 -10.46
N GLY A 72 6.61 6.86 -10.59
CA GLY A 72 5.45 7.67 -10.92
C GLY A 72 4.28 7.31 -10.03
N ALA A 73 3.51 8.30 -9.65
CA ALA A 73 2.30 8.13 -8.85
C ALA A 73 1.10 8.66 -9.63
N GLY A 74 0.08 7.83 -9.78
CA GLY A 74 -1.15 8.16 -10.48
C GLY A 74 -2.31 8.32 -9.50
N VAL A 75 -3.09 9.38 -9.67
CA VAL A 75 -4.34 9.60 -8.93
C VAL A 75 -5.41 10.03 -9.90
N THR A 76 -6.54 9.35 -9.90
CA THR A 76 -7.75 9.82 -10.59
C THR A 76 -8.90 9.85 -9.62
N TYR A 77 -9.81 10.80 -9.75
CA TYR A 77 -11.00 10.83 -8.91
C TYR A 77 -12.24 11.38 -9.62
N LYS A 78 -13.39 11.03 -9.05
CA LYS A 78 -14.70 11.51 -9.49
C LYS A 78 -15.49 12.05 -8.30
N ASP A 79 -16.15 13.18 -8.51
CA ASP A 79 -17.03 13.82 -7.52
C ASP A 79 -18.49 13.50 -7.87
N LEU A 80 -19.00 12.44 -7.25
CA LEU A 80 -20.38 11.98 -7.43
C LEU A 80 -21.38 12.73 -6.53
N ALA A 81 -20.94 13.80 -5.84
CA ALA A 81 -21.85 14.65 -5.05
C ALA A 81 -22.35 15.88 -5.81
N ASN A 82 -21.66 16.29 -6.87
CA ASN A 82 -21.97 17.49 -7.64
C ASN A 82 -22.39 17.18 -9.08
N ASP A 83 -22.85 15.95 -9.36
CA ASP A 83 -23.13 15.43 -10.70
C ASP A 83 -22.01 15.65 -11.72
N SER A 84 -20.76 15.81 -11.25
CA SER A 84 -19.60 15.91 -12.12
C SER A 84 -19.35 14.53 -12.71
N SER A 85 -19.69 14.37 -13.99
CA SER A 85 -19.54 13.11 -14.70
C SER A 85 -18.09 12.82 -15.11
N SER A 86 -17.22 13.85 -15.10
CA SER A 86 -15.83 13.76 -15.57
C SER A 86 -14.86 13.28 -14.49
N TRP A 87 -13.82 12.59 -14.95
CA TRP A 87 -12.69 12.18 -14.12
C TRP A 87 -11.69 13.33 -14.03
N VAL A 88 -11.13 13.55 -12.85
CA VAL A 88 -10.01 14.46 -12.64
C VAL A 88 -8.75 13.65 -12.38
N ASP A 89 -7.74 13.90 -13.19
CA ASP A 89 -6.52 13.10 -13.23
C ASP A 89 -5.29 13.91 -12.78
N PHE A 90 -4.42 13.24 -12.03
CA PHE A 90 -3.12 13.73 -11.63
C PHE A 90 -2.07 12.65 -11.85
N ALA A 91 -0.98 13.02 -12.51
CA ALA A 91 0.21 12.20 -12.65
C ALA A 91 1.40 12.91 -12.01
N TYR A 92 2.12 12.21 -11.15
CA TYR A 92 3.28 12.75 -10.44
C TYR A 92 4.52 11.95 -10.79
N SER A 93 5.63 12.65 -10.98
CA SER A 93 6.97 12.04 -11.06
C SER A 93 7.61 12.07 -9.68
N VAL A 94 8.20 10.95 -9.26
CA VAL A 94 8.81 10.80 -7.95
C VAL A 94 10.29 10.46 -8.12
N PHE A 95 11.13 11.18 -7.38
CA PHE A 95 12.59 11.06 -7.40
C PHE A 95 13.13 10.52 -6.09
N GLY A 96 14.39 10.10 -6.07
CA GLY A 96 15.12 9.83 -4.82
C GLY A 96 14.79 8.51 -4.14
N SER A 97 14.02 7.63 -4.79
CA SER A 97 13.73 6.29 -4.31
C SER A 97 13.67 5.29 -5.47
N ASP A 98 14.11 4.08 -5.19
CA ASP A 98 14.04 2.90 -6.04
C ASP A 98 12.98 1.91 -5.55
N ASP A 99 12.20 2.27 -4.54
CA ASP A 99 11.18 1.44 -3.94
C ASP A 99 9.81 1.83 -4.50
N SER A 100 9.21 0.96 -5.31
CA SER A 100 7.88 1.17 -5.87
C SER A 100 6.80 1.41 -4.80
N SER A 101 6.99 0.90 -3.58
CA SER A 101 6.07 1.13 -2.46
C SER A 101 6.00 2.61 -2.06
N VAL A 102 7.08 3.38 -2.29
CA VAL A 102 7.09 4.83 -2.08
C VAL A 102 6.19 5.55 -3.07
N ALA A 103 6.14 5.09 -4.33
CA ALA A 103 5.27 5.66 -5.35
C ALA A 103 3.79 5.44 -5.00
N GLU A 104 3.44 4.22 -4.59
CA GLU A 104 2.10 3.86 -4.11
C GLU A 104 1.68 4.75 -2.93
N LEU A 105 2.59 4.92 -1.96
CA LEU A 105 2.33 5.71 -0.76
C LEU A 105 2.13 7.19 -1.09
N ILE A 106 2.92 7.72 -2.04
CA ILE A 106 2.77 9.08 -2.55
C ILE A 106 1.43 9.23 -3.27
N ALA A 107 1.03 8.28 -4.10
CA ALA A 107 -0.26 8.31 -4.80
C ALA A 107 -1.42 8.43 -3.80
N VAL A 108 -1.43 7.61 -2.75
CA VAL A 108 -2.45 7.70 -1.68
C VAL A 108 -2.37 9.03 -0.92
N ASN A 109 -1.18 9.51 -0.60
CA ASN A 109 -1.01 10.81 0.05
C ASN A 109 -1.50 11.99 -0.82
N CYS A 110 -1.33 11.91 -2.14
CA CYS A 110 -1.87 12.87 -3.10
C CYS A 110 -3.40 12.83 -3.13
N ALA A 111 -4.02 11.65 -3.11
CA ALA A 111 -5.48 11.51 -2.98
C ALA A 111 -6.00 12.14 -1.68
N VAL A 112 -5.38 11.84 -0.53
CA VAL A 112 -5.73 12.44 0.76
C VAL A 112 -5.58 13.97 0.74
N SER A 113 -4.51 14.49 0.14
CA SER A 113 -4.29 15.93 -0.01
C SER A 113 -5.37 16.58 -0.86
N THR A 114 -5.83 15.89 -1.91
CA THR A 114 -6.92 16.33 -2.78
C THR A 114 -8.24 16.43 -2.01
N ILE A 115 -8.58 15.43 -1.18
CA ILE A 115 -9.76 15.47 -0.28
C ILE A 115 -9.71 16.71 0.64
N LEU A 116 -8.54 17.00 1.23
CA LEU A 116 -8.36 18.17 2.09
C LEU A 116 -8.55 19.50 1.34
N ASN A 117 -8.14 19.55 0.06
CA ASN A 117 -8.31 20.70 -0.82
C ASN A 117 -9.77 20.85 -1.27
N GLU A 118 -10.46 19.77 -1.59
CA GLU A 118 -11.89 19.78 -1.90
C GLU A 118 -12.72 20.29 -0.71
N LYS A 119 -12.39 19.86 0.52
CA LYS A 119 -13.02 20.44 1.72
C LYS A 119 -12.75 21.93 1.85
N LYS A 120 -11.55 22.40 1.47
CA LYS A 120 -11.22 23.83 1.51
C LYS A 120 -12.04 24.62 0.48
N LYS A 121 -12.16 24.12 -0.75
CA LYS A 121 -12.93 24.74 -1.85
C LYS A 121 -14.42 24.89 -1.50
N ARG A 122 -15.01 23.85 -0.90
CA ARG A 122 -16.43 23.85 -0.46
C ARG A 122 -16.71 24.74 0.76
N GLY A 123 -15.68 25.20 1.46
CA GLY A 123 -15.81 26.08 2.62
C GLY A 123 -16.29 25.36 3.90
N LYS A 124 -16.57 26.17 4.93
CA LYS A 124 -16.95 25.67 6.27
C LYS A 124 -18.36 25.08 6.31
N ALA A 125 -19.30 25.70 5.60
CA ALA A 125 -20.73 25.38 5.67
C ALA A 125 -21.11 24.06 4.98
N GLN A 126 -20.42 23.68 3.91
CA GLN A 126 -20.78 22.50 3.13
C GLN A 126 -20.07 21.26 3.69
N ALA A 127 -20.82 20.22 4.04
CA ALA A 127 -20.27 18.92 4.42
C ALA A 127 -19.50 18.31 3.24
N LEU A 128 -18.35 17.68 3.52
CA LEU A 128 -17.68 16.88 2.50
C LEU A 128 -18.38 15.51 2.46
N PRO A 129 -18.75 15.01 1.27
CA PRO A 129 -19.27 13.66 1.14
C PRO A 129 -18.22 12.61 1.56
N GLN A 130 -18.65 11.36 1.78
CA GLN A 130 -17.73 10.26 2.10
C GLN A 130 -16.72 10.06 0.96
N ALA A 131 -15.45 9.84 1.31
CA ALA A 131 -14.42 9.55 0.31
C ALA A 131 -14.01 8.07 0.35
N PHE A 132 -13.95 7.45 -0.82
CA PHE A 132 -13.40 6.11 -1.03
C PHE A 132 -12.06 6.25 -1.75
N ILE A 133 -11.00 5.62 -1.23
CA ILE A 133 -9.70 5.54 -1.89
C ILE A 133 -9.40 4.08 -2.18
N PHE A 134 -9.32 3.75 -3.47
CA PHE A 134 -8.95 2.44 -3.97
C PHE A 134 -7.48 2.40 -4.38
N THR A 135 -6.76 1.39 -3.90
CA THR A 135 -5.38 1.07 -4.29
C THR A 135 -5.24 -0.44 -4.45
N ASP A 136 -4.43 -0.90 -5.38
CA ASP A 136 -4.08 -2.32 -5.50
C ASP A 136 -2.87 -2.72 -4.64
N SER A 137 -2.24 -1.77 -3.96
CA SER A 137 -1.16 -2.00 -3.01
C SER A 137 -1.68 -2.36 -1.61
N LYS A 138 -1.75 -3.67 -1.33
CA LYS A 138 -2.02 -4.17 0.04
C LYS A 138 -0.96 -3.68 1.05
N HIS A 139 0.27 -3.45 0.59
CA HIS A 139 1.34 -2.95 1.43
C HIS A 139 1.03 -1.55 1.98
N VAL A 140 0.56 -0.63 1.12
CA VAL A 140 0.16 0.72 1.56
C VAL A 140 -1.01 0.66 2.55
N LEU A 141 -2.01 -0.20 2.33
CA LEU A 141 -3.10 -0.38 3.29
C LEU A 141 -2.63 -0.93 4.65
N TRP A 142 -1.60 -1.77 4.65
CA TRP A 142 -0.96 -2.22 5.88
C TRP A 142 -0.23 -1.09 6.61
N GLN A 143 0.51 -0.26 5.87
CA GLN A 143 1.19 0.91 6.40
C GLN A 143 0.20 1.92 7.00
N ILE A 144 -0.88 2.25 6.29
CA ILE A 144 -1.94 3.16 6.78
C ILE A 144 -2.56 2.61 8.06
N GLY A 145 -2.91 1.32 8.11
CA GLY A 145 -3.47 0.71 9.31
C GLY A 145 -2.53 0.82 10.50
N SER A 146 -1.24 0.57 10.27
CA SER A 146 -0.24 0.74 11.33
C SER A 146 -0.12 2.18 11.82
N LEU A 147 -0.24 3.17 10.92
CA LEU A 147 -0.23 4.60 11.28
C LEU A 147 -1.45 4.99 12.12
N LEU A 148 -2.63 4.48 11.75
CA LEU A 148 -3.89 4.78 12.45
C LEU A 148 -3.97 4.11 13.82
N GLU A 149 -3.45 2.89 13.95
CA GLU A 149 -3.52 2.13 15.20
C GLU A 149 -2.42 2.53 16.22
N ALA A 150 -1.47 3.40 15.82
CA ALA A 150 -0.29 3.75 16.60
C ALA A 150 0.52 2.53 17.12
N LYS A 151 0.33 1.34 16.53
CA LYS A 151 0.87 0.04 17.00
C LYS A 151 2.37 -0.14 16.82
N SER A 152 3.07 0.83 16.22
CA SER A 152 4.50 0.73 15.95
C SER A 152 5.26 1.91 16.51
N ASN A 153 6.46 1.65 17.01
CA ASN A 153 7.39 2.67 17.48
C ASN A 153 7.56 3.76 16.39
N PRO A 154 6.99 4.98 16.57
CA PRO A 154 6.85 5.97 15.51
C PRO A 154 8.20 6.40 14.90
N SER A 155 9.25 6.31 15.70
CA SER A 155 10.62 6.68 15.36
C SER A 155 11.12 5.98 14.11
N ASN A 156 10.88 4.69 13.92
CA ASN A 156 11.45 3.94 12.79
C ASN A 156 10.69 4.13 11.46
N ARG A 157 9.43 4.56 11.48
CA ARG A 157 8.62 4.70 10.25
C ARG A 157 8.60 6.12 9.70
N LEU A 158 8.80 7.11 10.55
CA LEU A 158 8.80 8.52 10.17
C LEU A 158 10.11 8.98 9.50
N TRP A 159 11.09 8.10 9.35
CA TRP A 159 12.29 8.36 8.55
C TRP A 159 11.97 8.52 7.07
N ASN A 160 10.93 7.82 6.56
CA ASN A 160 10.48 8.03 5.19
C ASN A 160 9.62 9.32 5.11
N PRO A 161 10.05 10.34 4.33
CA PRO A 161 9.31 11.60 4.21
C PRO A 161 7.87 11.42 3.68
N ALA A 162 7.62 10.43 2.84
CA ALA A 162 6.29 10.12 2.32
C ALA A 162 5.36 9.62 3.43
N THR A 163 5.84 8.69 4.27
CA THR A 163 5.11 8.19 5.45
C THR A 163 4.80 9.32 6.44
N LYS A 164 5.78 10.18 6.73
CA LYS A 164 5.60 11.32 7.61
C LYS A 164 4.54 12.30 7.08
N THR A 165 4.57 12.58 5.78
CA THR A 165 3.61 13.48 5.14
C THR A 165 2.20 12.89 5.14
N LEU A 166 2.06 11.59 4.85
CA LEU A 166 0.79 10.89 4.92
C LEU A 166 0.22 10.91 6.34
N ALA A 167 1.02 10.58 7.36
CA ALA A 167 0.59 10.61 8.76
C ALA A 167 0.05 11.99 9.16
N ARG A 168 0.73 13.07 8.78
CA ARG A 168 0.28 14.45 9.00
C ARG A 168 -1.06 14.72 8.31
N ASN A 169 -1.22 14.28 7.07
CA ASN A 169 -2.45 14.50 6.32
C ASN A 169 -3.63 13.67 6.84
N LEU A 170 -3.41 12.42 7.26
CA LEU A 170 -4.40 11.59 7.96
C LEU A 170 -4.86 12.27 9.26
N SER A 171 -3.94 12.79 10.07
CA SER A 171 -4.28 13.56 11.26
C SER A 171 -5.14 14.79 10.92
N ARG A 172 -4.84 15.50 9.83
CA ARG A 172 -5.66 16.65 9.38
C ARG A 172 -7.07 16.24 8.95
N LEU A 173 -7.23 15.10 8.26
CA LEU A 173 -8.56 14.57 7.92
C LEU A 173 -9.36 14.29 9.21
N ALA A 174 -8.71 13.69 10.19
CA ALA A 174 -9.30 13.31 11.46
C ALA A 174 -9.74 14.53 12.28
N THR A 175 -8.88 15.53 12.44
CA THR A 175 -9.21 16.82 13.11
C THR A 175 -10.38 17.52 12.42
N ARG A 176 -10.48 17.42 11.08
CA ARG A 176 -11.57 17.99 10.28
C ARG A 176 -12.81 17.11 10.21
N ARG A 177 -12.83 15.98 10.90
CA ARG A 177 -13.96 15.03 10.94
C ARG A 177 -14.36 14.51 9.55
N ILE A 178 -13.41 14.38 8.63
CA ILE A 178 -13.65 13.88 7.27
C ILE A 178 -13.58 12.35 7.28
N SER A 179 -14.63 11.69 6.81
CA SER A 179 -14.69 10.23 6.71
C SER A 179 -14.01 9.74 5.43
N VAL A 180 -13.05 8.82 5.57
CA VAL A 180 -12.33 8.23 4.44
C VAL A 180 -12.24 6.73 4.61
N GLU A 181 -12.58 6.01 3.54
CA GLU A 181 -12.51 4.57 3.49
C GLU A 181 -11.46 4.12 2.46
N PHE A 182 -10.43 3.42 2.94
CA PHE A 182 -9.38 2.86 2.13
C PHE A 182 -9.74 1.42 1.79
N ARG A 183 -9.77 1.10 0.50
CA ARG A 183 -10.13 -0.22 0.01
C ARG A 183 -9.07 -0.77 -0.92
N TRP A 184 -8.82 -2.07 -0.78
CA TRP A 184 -8.05 -2.79 -1.78
C TRP A 184 -8.89 -3.01 -3.03
N VAL A 185 -8.28 -2.92 -4.21
CA VAL A 185 -8.85 -3.34 -5.48
C VAL A 185 -7.86 -4.22 -6.21
N LYS A 186 -8.31 -5.19 -7.01
CA LYS A 186 -7.37 -6.03 -7.75
C LYS A 186 -6.74 -5.22 -8.89
N GLY A 187 -5.41 -5.17 -8.91
CA GLY A 187 -4.63 -4.64 -10.04
C GLY A 187 -4.98 -5.34 -11.35
N HIS A 188 -4.99 -4.58 -12.43
CA HIS A 188 -5.34 -5.03 -13.80
C HIS A 188 -6.71 -5.73 -13.94
N ALA A 189 -7.67 -5.51 -13.04
CA ALA A 189 -9.01 -6.10 -13.12
C ALA A 189 -9.96 -5.44 -14.14
N GLY A 190 -9.47 -4.52 -14.97
CA GLY A 190 -10.31 -3.80 -15.96
C GLY A 190 -11.23 -2.73 -15.37
N ILE A 191 -11.09 -2.39 -14.08
CA ILE A 191 -11.85 -1.30 -13.46
C ILE A 191 -11.33 0.03 -13.99
N ARG A 192 -12.22 0.80 -14.65
CA ARG A 192 -11.86 2.03 -15.38
C ARG A 192 -11.01 3.00 -14.55
N GLY A 193 -11.39 3.26 -13.30
CA GLY A 193 -10.64 4.14 -12.41
C GLY A 193 -9.23 3.62 -12.09
N ASN A 194 -9.09 2.32 -11.80
CA ASN A 194 -7.79 1.71 -11.53
C ASN A 194 -6.90 1.71 -12.77
N THR A 195 -7.45 1.38 -13.94
CA THR A 195 -6.72 1.44 -15.22
C THR A 195 -6.28 2.87 -15.57
N ARG A 196 -7.06 3.90 -15.23
CA ARG A 196 -6.61 5.30 -15.36
C ARG A 196 -5.45 5.61 -14.43
N ALA A 197 -5.52 5.19 -13.17
CA ALA A 197 -4.44 5.38 -12.21
C ALA A 197 -3.11 4.73 -12.67
N ASP A 198 -3.11 3.48 -13.16
CA ASP A 198 -1.93 2.80 -13.74
C ASP A 198 -1.32 3.62 -14.87
N ARG A 199 -2.15 4.11 -15.80
CA ARG A 199 -1.69 4.94 -16.93
C ARG A 199 -1.08 6.25 -16.47
N LEU A 200 -1.66 6.89 -15.44
CA LEU A 200 -1.16 8.14 -14.86
C LEU A 200 0.16 7.92 -14.13
N ALA A 201 0.30 6.83 -13.37
CA ALA A 201 1.55 6.46 -12.73
C ALA A 201 2.65 6.24 -13.79
N ALA A 202 2.34 5.48 -14.84
CA ALA A 202 3.25 5.27 -15.96
C ALA A 202 3.55 6.58 -16.75
N LEU A 203 2.59 7.50 -16.85
CA LEU A 203 2.80 8.82 -17.45
C LEU A 203 3.79 9.64 -16.61
N GLY A 204 3.66 9.62 -15.28
CA GLY A 204 4.58 10.25 -14.35
C GLY A 204 6.02 9.78 -14.56
N VAL A 205 6.21 8.48 -14.74
CA VAL A 205 7.53 7.91 -15.10
C VAL A 205 8.00 8.43 -16.46
N ARG A 206 7.21 8.27 -17.53
CA ARG A 206 7.63 8.67 -18.89
C ARG A 206 7.98 10.15 -18.99
N TRP A 207 7.17 11.01 -18.40
CA TRP A 207 7.42 12.45 -18.38
C TRP A 207 8.76 12.74 -17.72
N CYS A 208 9.00 12.13 -16.57
CA CYS A 208 10.25 12.26 -15.84
C CYS A 208 11.45 11.85 -16.69
N LEU A 209 11.42 10.68 -17.33
CA LEU A 209 12.51 10.18 -18.17
C LEU A 209 12.80 11.10 -19.37
N ALA A 210 11.77 11.72 -19.95
CA ALA A 210 11.93 12.67 -21.04
C ALA A 210 12.56 14.00 -20.59
N HIS A 211 12.38 14.39 -19.33
CA HIS A 211 12.82 15.69 -18.81
C HIS A 211 14.08 15.62 -17.93
N LEU A 212 14.41 14.44 -17.39
CA LEU A 212 15.60 14.18 -16.55
C LEU A 212 16.93 14.29 -17.29
N GLN A 213 16.93 14.29 -18.63
CA GLN A 213 18.16 14.57 -19.39
C GLN A 213 18.71 15.99 -19.13
N ARG A 214 18.00 16.85 -18.36
CA ARG A 214 18.35 18.26 -18.16
C ARG A 214 18.65 18.69 -16.73
N THR A 215 18.50 17.85 -15.70
CA THR A 215 18.57 18.32 -14.30
C THR A 215 19.47 17.47 -13.40
N LYS A 216 20.26 18.18 -12.56
CA LYS A 216 21.20 17.63 -11.57
C LYS A 216 20.50 16.69 -10.57
N ALA A 217 21.26 15.75 -10.01
CA ALA A 217 20.83 14.77 -9.02
C ALA A 217 19.93 15.37 -7.91
N TYR A 218 18.65 15.02 -7.91
CA TYR A 218 17.71 15.38 -6.85
C TYR A 218 18.00 14.54 -5.60
N LYS A 219 18.08 15.19 -4.43
CA LYS A 219 18.15 14.51 -3.12
C LYS A 219 16.79 14.62 -2.43
N GLY A 220 16.11 13.48 -2.26
CA GLY A 220 14.86 13.34 -1.50
C GLY A 220 13.66 12.91 -2.35
N ASN A 221 12.65 12.37 -1.66
CA ASN A 221 11.38 11.92 -2.26
C ASN A 221 10.47 13.10 -2.58
N GLU A 222 10.81 13.86 -3.61
CA GLU A 222 9.97 14.95 -4.11
C GLU A 222 9.03 14.43 -5.19
N ALA A 223 7.76 14.81 -5.11
CA ALA A 223 6.74 14.48 -6.11
C ALA A 223 6.41 15.75 -6.91
N ILE A 224 6.66 15.71 -8.22
CA ILE A 224 6.39 16.83 -9.13
C ILE A 224 5.14 16.51 -9.93
N LEU A 225 4.15 17.41 -9.90
CA LEU A 225 2.96 17.29 -10.73
C LEU A 225 3.35 17.46 -12.21
N THR A 226 3.01 16.46 -13.02
CA THR A 226 3.30 16.50 -14.45
C THR A 226 2.24 17.35 -15.17
N PRO A 227 2.63 18.21 -16.14
CA PRO A 227 1.77 19.20 -16.78
C PRO A 227 0.69 18.63 -17.72
N HIS A 228 0.57 17.31 -17.87
CA HIS A 228 -0.40 16.69 -18.77
C HIS A 228 -1.42 15.86 -17.99
N THR A 229 -2.65 16.34 -17.96
CA THR A 229 -3.83 15.47 -17.85
C THR A 229 -3.87 14.59 -19.10
N LEU A 230 -4.11 13.28 -18.95
CA LEU A 230 -4.30 12.40 -20.10
C LEU A 230 -5.44 12.96 -20.97
N PRO A 231 -5.29 13.02 -22.31
CA PRO A 231 -6.44 13.29 -23.18
C PRO A 231 -7.54 12.27 -22.84
N GLU A 232 -8.79 12.73 -22.68
CA GLU A 232 -9.91 11.83 -22.36
C GLU A 232 -10.10 10.71 -23.42
N ASP A 233 -9.56 10.93 -24.63
CA ASP A 233 -9.72 10.10 -25.83
C ASP A 233 -8.54 9.17 -26.17
N ASP A 234 -7.60 8.91 -25.25
CA ASP A 234 -6.64 7.82 -25.45
C ASP A 234 -7.34 6.45 -25.26
N GLN A 235 -8.18 6.08 -26.22
CA GLN A 235 -8.57 4.71 -26.48
C GLN A 235 -7.27 3.89 -26.61
N GLU A 236 -7.19 2.84 -25.79
CA GLU A 236 -6.00 1.98 -25.71
C GLU A 236 -5.56 1.53 -27.10
N ARG A 237 -4.37 1.94 -27.52
CA ARG A 237 -3.72 1.32 -28.68
C ARG A 237 -3.65 -0.19 -28.43
N PRO A 238 -4.33 -1.03 -29.23
CA PRO A 238 -4.49 -2.47 -28.94
C PRO A 238 -3.17 -3.23 -28.78
N GLY A 239 -2.07 -2.72 -29.32
CA GLY A 239 -0.76 -3.37 -29.30
C GLY A 239 -0.06 -3.43 -27.93
N LEU A 240 -0.36 -2.53 -26.99
CA LEU A 240 0.31 -2.51 -25.67
C LEU A 240 -0.22 -3.59 -24.71
N LYS A 241 -1.49 -4.00 -24.86
CA LYS A 241 -2.09 -5.07 -24.04
C LYS A 241 -1.38 -6.41 -24.23
N LYS A 242 -1.07 -6.77 -25.49
CA LYS A 242 -0.46 -8.07 -25.80
C LYS A 242 0.95 -8.20 -25.21
N ARG A 243 1.74 -7.13 -25.24
CA ARG A 243 3.10 -7.12 -24.67
C ARG A 243 3.10 -7.11 -23.13
N LYS A 244 2.20 -6.36 -22.47
CA LYS A 244 2.10 -6.37 -21.01
C LYS A 244 1.55 -7.71 -20.48
N ALA A 245 0.51 -8.27 -21.12
CA ALA A 245 -0.05 -9.57 -20.72
C ALA A 245 1.00 -10.70 -20.83
N GLN A 246 1.74 -10.75 -21.94
CA GLN A 246 2.83 -11.70 -22.12
C GLN A 246 3.97 -11.52 -21.11
N LYS A 247 4.26 -10.28 -20.70
CA LYS A 247 5.29 -10.01 -19.67
C LYS A 247 4.84 -10.46 -18.29
N ILE A 248 3.58 -10.24 -17.93
CA ILE A 248 3.01 -10.65 -16.64
C ILE A 248 2.91 -12.19 -16.58
N GLU A 249 2.45 -12.85 -17.65
CA GLU A 249 2.44 -14.32 -17.72
C GLU A 249 3.85 -14.90 -17.58
N ALA A 250 4.85 -14.30 -18.22
CA ALA A 250 6.24 -14.74 -18.10
C ALA A 250 6.81 -14.54 -16.68
N GLU A 251 6.49 -13.43 -16.02
CA GLU A 251 6.91 -13.16 -14.63
C GLU A 251 6.21 -14.11 -13.64
N ASP A 252 4.91 -14.38 -13.81
CA ASP A 252 4.17 -15.35 -13.00
C ASP A 252 4.69 -16.78 -13.19
N GLU A 253 5.06 -17.18 -14.41
CA GLU A 253 5.72 -18.47 -14.68
C GLU A 253 7.11 -18.57 -14.04
N GLU A 254 7.91 -17.49 -14.05
CA GLU A 254 9.22 -17.46 -13.42
C GLU A 254 9.12 -17.57 -11.90
N ILE A 255 8.19 -16.85 -11.27
CA ILE A 255 7.92 -16.94 -9.82
C ILE A 255 7.46 -18.37 -9.45
N LEU A 256 6.60 -18.99 -10.26
CA LEU A 256 6.16 -20.37 -10.03
C LEU A 256 7.32 -21.37 -10.16
N ARG A 257 8.25 -21.13 -11.10
CA ARG A 257 9.45 -21.95 -11.27
C ARG A 257 10.39 -21.83 -10.07
N GLU A 258 10.69 -20.61 -9.62
CA GLU A 258 11.49 -20.37 -8.43
C GLU A 258 10.87 -20.98 -7.17
N ALA A 259 9.55 -20.85 -7.00
CA ALA A 259 8.83 -21.49 -5.89
C ALA A 259 8.92 -23.02 -5.94
N GLY A 260 8.90 -23.61 -7.14
CA GLY A 260 9.11 -25.04 -7.36
C GLY A 260 10.53 -25.49 -7.01
N GLU A 261 11.55 -24.72 -7.41
CA GLU A 261 12.96 -24.98 -7.10
C GLU A 261 13.22 -24.92 -5.58
N VAL A 262 12.72 -23.87 -4.91
CA VAL A 262 12.81 -23.73 -3.44
C VAL A 262 12.09 -24.88 -2.72
N ALA A 263 10.92 -25.31 -3.21
CA ALA A 263 10.18 -26.42 -2.62
C ALA A 263 10.94 -27.75 -2.76
N GLU A 264 11.60 -28.01 -3.89
CA GLU A 264 12.38 -29.23 -4.07
C GLU A 264 13.68 -29.21 -3.25
N GLU A 265 14.37 -28.06 -3.14
CA GLU A 265 15.53 -27.91 -2.23
C GLU A 265 15.15 -28.22 -0.78
N GLN A 266 14.02 -27.69 -0.30
CA GLN A 266 13.51 -27.99 1.04
C GLN A 266 13.16 -29.47 1.20
N ARG A 267 12.67 -30.13 0.13
CA ARG A 267 12.35 -31.57 0.15
C ARG A 267 13.61 -32.43 0.21
N VAL A 268 14.65 -32.06 -0.54
CA VAL A 268 15.98 -32.72 -0.51
C VAL A 268 16.63 -32.56 0.86
N ALA A 269 16.60 -31.35 1.44
CA ALA A 269 17.13 -31.09 2.78
C ALA A 269 16.42 -31.94 3.85
N LYS A 270 15.09 -32.05 3.80
CA LYS A 270 14.31 -32.92 4.70
C LYS A 270 14.64 -34.40 4.55
N LYS A 271 14.86 -34.90 3.32
CA LYS A 271 15.30 -36.29 3.07
C LYS A 271 16.71 -36.54 3.63
N GLY A 272 17.63 -35.60 3.45
CA GLY A 272 18.98 -35.65 4.01
C GLY A 272 18.97 -35.74 5.55
N ALA A 273 18.17 -34.88 6.21
CA ALA A 273 18.04 -34.88 7.67
C ALA A 273 17.46 -36.19 8.23
N LYS A 274 16.47 -36.80 7.54
CA LYS A 274 15.93 -38.12 7.94
C LYS A 274 16.96 -39.24 7.81
N ARG A 275 17.76 -39.23 6.74
CA ARG A 275 18.81 -40.23 6.53
C ARG A 275 19.91 -40.12 7.60
N ALA A 276 20.33 -38.90 7.93
CA ALA A 276 21.29 -38.65 9.00
C ALA A 276 20.80 -39.11 10.39
N LYS A 277 19.50 -38.92 10.69
CA LYS A 277 18.90 -39.46 11.93
C LYS A 277 18.95 -40.98 11.98
N ARG A 278 18.61 -41.67 10.88
CA ARG A 278 18.59 -43.14 10.84
C ARG A 278 19.97 -43.77 11.04
N VAL A 279 21.03 -43.15 10.48
CA VAL A 279 22.42 -43.58 10.67
C VAL A 279 22.85 -43.42 12.14
N LYS A 280 22.47 -42.31 12.80
CA LYS A 280 22.76 -42.12 14.22
C LYS A 280 22.07 -43.15 15.12
N THR A 281 20.82 -43.51 14.81
CA THR A 281 20.10 -44.55 15.56
C THR A 281 20.76 -45.92 15.41
N GLN A 282 21.14 -46.32 14.19
CA GLN A 282 21.83 -47.61 13.98
C GLN A 282 23.19 -47.69 14.70
N GLN A 283 23.97 -46.60 14.71
CA GLN A 283 25.24 -46.56 15.47
C GLN A 283 25.05 -46.61 16.98
N GLN A 284 23.92 -46.11 17.50
CA GLN A 284 23.58 -46.23 18.92
C GLN A 284 23.14 -47.65 19.29
N ASP A 285 22.36 -48.30 18.44
CA ASP A 285 21.92 -49.68 18.66
C ASP A 285 23.10 -50.67 18.61
N GLU A 286 24.04 -50.50 17.67
CA GLU A 286 25.26 -51.32 17.58
C GLU A 286 26.17 -51.17 18.82
N ARG A 287 26.27 -49.95 19.38
CA ARG A 287 26.99 -49.71 20.65
C ARG A 287 26.31 -50.37 21.85
N ALA A 288 24.99 -50.49 21.85
CA ALA A 288 24.25 -51.14 22.93
C ALA A 288 24.42 -52.67 22.91
N THR A 289 24.58 -53.28 21.73
CA THR A 289 24.73 -54.75 21.59
C THR A 289 26.16 -55.27 21.73
N GLY A 290 27.19 -54.42 21.59
CA GLY A 290 28.60 -54.82 21.63
C GLY A 290 29.21 -55.08 23.02
N GLY A 291 28.43 -55.04 24.10
CA GLY A 291 28.91 -55.09 25.48
C GLY A 291 28.75 -56.43 26.21
N VAL A 292 28.28 -57.50 25.56
CA VAL A 292 28.02 -58.80 26.22
C VAL A 292 28.96 -59.87 25.68
N THR A 293 30.23 -59.80 26.07
CA THR A 293 31.16 -60.94 25.94
C THR A 293 31.94 -61.10 27.22
N GLY A 294 31.69 -62.20 27.93
CA GLY A 294 32.68 -62.85 28.79
C GLY A 294 32.43 -62.80 30.30
N TRP A 295 31.38 -63.45 30.79
CA TRP A 295 31.40 -64.04 32.14
C TRP A 295 31.55 -65.55 32.00
N THR A 296 32.79 -66.04 32.05
CA THR A 296 33.09 -67.47 32.20
C THR A 296 33.07 -67.81 33.69
N ALA A 297 32.08 -68.61 34.08
CA ALA A 297 31.93 -69.13 35.43
C ALA A 297 33.10 -70.08 35.77
N ILE A 298 33.77 -69.81 36.91
CA ILE A 298 34.73 -70.73 37.53
C ILE A 298 33.95 -71.48 38.62
N ASN A 299 33.70 -72.77 38.40
CA ASN A 299 33.26 -73.69 39.45
C ASN A 299 34.48 -74.26 40.17
N LYS A 300 34.45 -74.25 41.50
CA LYS A 300 35.20 -75.13 42.40
C LYS A 300 34.26 -75.61 43.49
#